data_AF-A0A955IV72-F1
#
_entry.id   AF-A0A955IV72-F1
#
_cell.length_a   1.000
_cell.length_b   1.000
_cell.length_c   1.000
_cell.angle_alpha   90.00
_cell.angle_beta   90.00
_cell.angle_gamma   90.00
#
_symmetry.space_group_name_H-M   'P 1'
#
loop_
_entity.id
_entity.type
_entity.pdbx_description
1 polymer ?
#
loop_
_entity_poly.entity_id
_entity_poly.type
_entity_poly.pdbx_seq_one_letter_code
_entity_poly.pdbx_strand_id
1 'polypeptide(L)'
;LVGGALGLIKNQPVGLTFSSNVGVSVVANELQLGEANATGASTSAGTGWFFGDAFINKDLAGEMYFETLNFYNPTPDDITVTIELLFSTSDIESFTVNVDAGGFAEVLLHDHPSILNRDTQLNFFSISASADVPFVTSLVHYDLFLDGGWGNSGSSIGLLNPISTII
;
A
#
# COMPACT_ATOMS: atom_id res chain seq x y z
N LEU A 1 -5.82 9.44 19.12
CA LEU A 1 -7.24 9.06 19.00
C LEU A 1 -7.30 7.58 18.70
N VAL A 2 -8.27 6.84 19.23
CA VAL A 2 -8.50 5.42 18.85
C VAL A 2 -9.57 5.35 17.77
N GLY A 3 -9.59 4.31 16.94
CA GLY A 3 -10.47 4.24 15.76
C GLY A 3 -11.96 4.45 16.06
N GLY A 4 -12.46 3.93 17.17
CA GLY A 4 -13.85 4.15 17.59
C GLY A 4 -14.19 5.62 17.90
N ALA A 5 -13.21 6.43 18.33
CA ALA A 5 -13.40 7.86 18.55
C ALA A 5 -13.45 8.66 17.23
N LEU A 6 -12.99 8.07 16.13
CA LEU A 6 -13.06 8.62 14.77
C LEU A 6 -14.29 8.08 14.00
N GLY A 7 -15.16 7.31 14.65
CA GLY A 7 -16.33 6.70 14.00
C GLY A 7 -15.98 5.55 13.03
N LEU A 8 -14.76 5.00 13.12
CA LEU A 8 -14.32 3.93 12.23
C LEU A 8 -15.00 2.61 12.58
N ILE A 9 -15.42 1.89 11.54
CA ILE A 9 -16.02 0.56 11.66
C ILE A 9 -14.91 -0.48 11.62
N LYS A 10 -15.06 -1.54 12.41
CA LYS A 10 -14.11 -2.65 12.45
C LYS A 10 -14.00 -3.32 11.06
N ASN A 11 -12.77 -3.66 10.68
CA ASN A 11 -12.45 -4.34 9.41
C ASN A 11 -12.87 -3.55 8.16
N GLN A 12 -12.90 -2.22 8.27
CA GLN A 12 -13.11 -1.36 7.12
C GLN A 12 -11.78 -0.66 6.77
N PRO A 13 -11.38 -0.66 5.49
CA PRO A 13 -10.26 0.16 5.02
C PRO A 13 -10.51 1.62 5.37
N VAL A 14 -9.50 2.30 5.89
CA VAL A 14 -9.58 3.72 6.24
C VAL A 14 -8.38 4.46 5.67
N GLY A 15 -8.66 5.58 5.02
CA GLY A 15 -7.67 6.58 4.69
C GLY A 15 -7.91 7.86 5.47
N LEU A 16 -6.82 8.52 5.87
CA LEU A 16 -6.87 9.80 6.57
C LEU A 16 -6.10 10.84 5.76
N THR A 17 -6.80 11.90 5.36
CA THR A 17 -6.17 13.12 4.87
C THR A 17 -6.10 14.15 5.99
N PHE A 18 -5.08 15.00 5.95
CA PHE A 18 -4.92 16.10 6.87
C PHE A 18 -4.44 17.34 6.11
N SER A 19 -4.97 18.50 6.47
CA SER A 19 -4.60 19.79 5.90
C SER A 19 -4.25 20.79 7.01
N SER A 20 -3.20 21.59 6.81
CA SER A 20 -2.81 22.68 7.71
C SER A 20 -2.29 23.86 6.91
N ASN A 21 -2.54 25.08 7.42
CA ASN A 21 -1.98 26.32 6.90
C ASN A 21 -0.63 26.70 7.55
N VAL A 22 -0.16 25.89 8.50
CA VAL A 22 1.16 25.99 9.14
C VAL A 22 1.91 24.67 9.04
N GLY A 23 3.25 24.71 9.11
CA GLY A 23 4.06 23.50 9.11
C GLY A 23 3.74 22.62 10.32
N VAL A 24 3.34 21.37 10.06
CA VAL A 24 3.11 20.37 11.10
C VAL A 24 3.74 19.04 10.68
N SER A 25 4.07 18.21 11.67
CA SER A 25 4.45 16.82 11.44
C SER A 25 3.27 15.94 11.85
N VAL A 26 2.86 15.04 10.96
CA VAL A 26 1.78 14.08 11.19
C VAL A 26 2.36 12.68 11.04
N VAL A 27 2.11 11.86 12.06
CA VAL A 27 2.51 10.47 12.10
C VAL A 27 1.28 9.64 12.45
N ALA A 28 1.02 8.61 11.65
CA ALA A 28 0.10 7.55 11.99
C ALA A 28 0.88 6.45 12.73
N ASN A 29 0.31 5.94 13.82
CA ASN A 29 0.83 4.77 14.51
C ASN A 29 -0.26 3.69 14.49
N GLU A 30 0.12 2.49 14.08
CA GLU A 30 -0.72 1.31 14.02
C GLU A 30 -0.13 0.25 14.93
N LEU A 31 -0.96 -0.35 15.77
CA LEU A 31 -0.61 -1.57 16.50
C LEU A 31 -1.47 -2.71 15.97
N GLN A 32 -0.84 -3.65 15.28
CA GLN A 32 -1.52 -4.82 14.71
C GLN A 32 -0.59 -6.03 14.74
N LEU A 33 -1.18 -7.21 14.91
CA LEU A 33 -0.47 -8.50 14.86
C LEU A 33 0.75 -8.59 15.79
N GLY A 34 0.73 -7.89 16.93
CA GLY A 34 1.83 -7.88 17.90
C GLY A 34 2.89 -6.79 17.65
N GLU A 35 2.82 -6.11 16.51
CA GLU A 35 3.81 -5.14 16.05
C GLU A 35 3.29 -3.70 16.08
N ALA A 36 4.22 -2.75 16.10
CA ALA A 36 3.92 -1.31 16.07
C ALA A 36 4.58 -0.64 14.85
N ASN A 37 3.75 -0.22 13.90
CA ASN A 37 4.17 0.50 12.71
C ASN A 37 3.94 2.01 12.89
N ALA A 38 4.88 2.82 12.40
CA ALA A 38 4.73 4.27 12.37
C ALA A 38 5.11 4.81 10.99
N THR A 39 4.22 5.61 10.41
CA THR A 39 4.42 6.17 9.08
C THR A 39 4.09 7.66 9.08
N GLY A 40 4.97 8.46 8.48
CA GLY A 40 4.72 9.88 8.27
C GLY A 40 3.66 10.10 7.18
N ALA A 41 2.91 11.20 7.26
CA ALA A 41 1.98 11.55 6.20
C ALA A 41 2.72 11.84 4.88
N SER A 42 2.23 11.26 3.78
CA SER A 42 2.73 11.58 2.44
C SER A 42 2.36 13.01 2.07
N THR A 43 3.32 13.76 1.50
CA THR A 43 3.13 15.15 1.05
C THR A 43 3.32 15.32 -0.46
N SER A 44 3.72 14.25 -1.15
CA SER A 44 3.97 14.22 -2.59
C SER A 44 3.37 12.96 -3.21
N ALA A 45 2.97 13.06 -4.47
CA ALA A 45 2.44 11.99 -5.29
C ALA A 45 3.26 11.84 -6.59
N GLY A 46 3.28 10.63 -7.16
CA GLY A 46 4.01 10.29 -8.38
C GLY A 46 3.18 9.39 -9.28
N THR A 47 3.58 9.25 -10.54
CA THR A 47 2.89 8.39 -11.53
C THR A 47 3.40 6.95 -11.53
N GLY A 48 4.46 6.66 -10.77
CA GLY A 48 5.09 5.35 -10.70
C GLY A 48 5.80 5.13 -9.37
N TRP A 49 5.74 3.91 -8.86
CA TRP A 49 6.30 3.51 -7.57
C TRP A 49 6.86 2.08 -7.64
N PHE A 50 7.93 1.83 -6.88
CA PHE A 50 8.58 0.53 -6.80
C PHE A 50 8.83 0.10 -5.36
N PHE A 51 8.54 -1.17 -5.08
CA PHE A 51 8.89 -1.86 -3.84
C PHE A 51 9.78 -3.04 -4.19
N GLY A 52 11.00 -3.05 -3.66
CA GLY A 52 12.01 -4.06 -4.00
C GLY A 52 11.92 -5.35 -3.18
N ASP A 53 11.12 -5.36 -2.11
CA ASP A 53 11.05 -6.46 -1.16
C ASP A 53 9.60 -6.72 -0.74
N ALA A 54 9.10 -7.88 -1.15
CA ALA A 54 7.81 -8.44 -0.78
C ALA A 54 7.94 -9.97 -0.78
N PHE A 55 7.28 -10.60 0.19
CA PHE A 55 7.38 -12.02 0.45
C PHE A 55 6.12 -12.60 1.09
N ILE A 56 5.57 -13.65 0.48
CA ILE A 56 4.44 -14.41 1.01
C ILE A 56 4.69 -15.91 0.82
N ASN A 57 4.63 -16.68 1.91
CA ASN A 57 4.38 -18.11 1.81
C ASN A 57 2.87 -18.33 1.57
N LYS A 58 2.50 -18.79 0.38
CA LYS A 58 1.08 -18.88 -0.01
C LYS A 58 0.27 -19.86 0.85
N ASP A 59 0.90 -20.88 1.44
CA ASP A 59 0.21 -21.88 2.25
C ASP A 59 -0.18 -21.34 3.63
N LEU A 60 0.39 -20.20 4.03
CA LEU A 60 0.14 -19.51 5.30
C LEU A 60 -0.25 -18.03 5.08
N ALA A 61 -0.66 -17.67 3.87
CA ALA A 61 -1.10 -16.33 3.53
C ALA A 61 -2.40 -15.99 4.27
N GLY A 62 -2.48 -14.81 4.87
CA GLY A 62 -3.61 -14.41 5.72
C GLY A 62 -3.62 -15.06 7.11
N GLU A 63 -2.64 -15.90 7.44
CA GLU A 63 -2.46 -16.50 8.76
C GLU A 63 -1.15 -16.04 9.42
N MET A 64 -0.03 -16.22 8.72
CA MET A 64 1.31 -15.83 9.17
C MET A 64 1.94 -14.74 8.31
N TYR A 65 1.44 -14.56 7.08
CA TYR A 65 1.95 -13.60 6.11
C TYR A 65 0.85 -12.65 5.66
N PHE A 66 1.04 -11.36 5.90
CA PHE A 66 0.09 -10.33 5.52
C PHE A 66 0.82 -9.22 4.79
N GLU A 67 0.41 -8.99 3.54
CA GLU A 67 0.85 -7.82 2.81
C GLU A 67 -0.34 -7.04 2.25
N THR A 68 -0.29 -5.72 2.42
CA THR A 68 -1.32 -4.80 1.97
C THR A 68 -0.70 -3.63 1.21
N LEU A 69 -1.08 -3.47 -0.06
CA LEU A 69 -0.82 -2.25 -0.80
C LEU A 69 -1.94 -1.26 -0.55
N ASN A 70 -1.59 -0.04 -0.16
CA ASN A 70 -2.53 1.05 0.07
C ASN A 70 -2.34 2.12 -1.00
N PHE A 71 -3.43 2.77 -1.38
CA PHE A 71 -3.46 3.80 -2.43
C PHE A 71 -4.22 5.03 -1.98
N TYR A 72 -3.76 6.20 -2.43
CA TYR A 72 -4.50 7.46 -2.34
C TYR A 72 -4.43 8.21 -3.67
N ASN A 73 -5.60 8.63 -4.16
CA ASN A 73 -5.75 9.43 -5.37
C ASN A 73 -6.02 10.89 -4.98
N PRO A 74 -5.04 11.81 -5.16
CA PRO A 74 -5.24 13.23 -4.87
C PRO A 74 -5.98 13.98 -6.00
N THR A 75 -6.27 13.34 -7.13
CA THR A 75 -6.86 13.99 -8.31
C THR A 75 -8.39 14.09 -8.19
N PRO A 76 -9.04 15.01 -8.93
CA PRO A 76 -10.50 15.17 -8.90
C PRO A 76 -11.26 14.12 -9.75
N ASP A 77 -10.56 13.21 -10.42
CA ASP A 77 -11.12 12.17 -11.28
C ASP A 77 -10.74 10.78 -10.74
N ASP A 78 -11.55 9.76 -11.04
CA ASP A 78 -11.21 8.37 -10.71
C ASP A 78 -9.97 7.92 -11.51
N ILE A 79 -9.09 7.14 -10.88
CA ILE A 79 -7.87 6.64 -11.52
C ILE A 79 -7.83 5.12 -11.51
N THR A 80 -7.13 4.55 -12.49
CA THR A 80 -6.77 3.14 -12.50
C THR A 80 -5.26 3.02 -12.32
N VAL A 81 -4.83 2.36 -11.26
CA VAL A 81 -3.44 1.99 -11.01
C VAL A 81 -3.21 0.60 -11.57
N THR A 82 -2.17 0.42 -12.37
CA THR A 82 -1.68 -0.88 -12.83
C THR A 82 -0.60 -1.36 -11.87
N ILE A 83 -0.76 -2.59 -11.36
CA ILE A 83 0.20 -3.26 -10.49
C ILE A 83 0.84 -4.39 -11.29
N GLU A 84 2.15 -4.50 -11.20
CA GLU A 84 2.94 -5.62 -11.70
C GLU A 84 3.70 -6.25 -10.53
N LEU A 85 3.51 -7.54 -10.33
CA LEU A 85 4.27 -8.36 -9.39
C LEU A 85 5.38 -9.06 -10.16
N LEU A 86 6.63 -8.69 -9.88
CA LEU A 86 7.81 -9.22 -10.54
C LEU A 86 8.41 -10.33 -9.67
N PHE A 87 8.15 -11.59 -10.02
CA PHE A 87 8.60 -12.72 -9.21
C PHE A 87 10.06 -13.08 -9.50
N SER A 88 10.73 -13.65 -8.50
CA SER A 88 12.10 -14.18 -8.63
C SER A 88 12.25 -15.29 -9.70
N THR A 89 11.15 -15.92 -10.10
CA THR A 89 11.07 -16.89 -11.21
C THR A 89 10.97 -16.24 -12.60
N SER A 90 11.09 -14.91 -12.69
CA SER A 90 11.05 -14.07 -13.91
C SER A 90 9.69 -13.94 -14.61
N ASP A 91 8.65 -14.59 -14.09
CA ASP A 91 7.26 -14.34 -14.47
C ASP A 91 6.74 -13.04 -13.83
N ILE A 92 5.78 -12.42 -14.51
CA ILE A 92 5.14 -11.19 -14.09
C ILE A 92 3.64 -11.44 -14.07
N GLU A 93 3.01 -11.13 -12.94
CA GLU A 93 1.55 -11.06 -12.84
C GLU A 93 1.12 -9.59 -12.81
N SER A 94 0.04 -9.26 -13.51
CA SER A 94 -0.48 -7.89 -13.54
C SER A 94 -1.98 -7.85 -13.28
N PHE A 95 -2.39 -6.83 -12.53
CA PHE A 95 -3.79 -6.52 -12.27
C PHE A 95 -3.94 -5.01 -12.04
N THR A 96 -5.18 -4.54 -11.98
CA THR A 96 -5.48 -3.12 -11.79
C THR A 96 -6.29 -2.88 -10.53
N VAL A 97 -6.16 -1.67 -9.99
CA VAL A 97 -6.94 -1.16 -8.87
C VAL A 97 -7.55 0.16 -9.28
N ASN A 98 -8.85 0.30 -9.08
CA ASN A 98 -9.52 1.58 -9.22
C ASN A 98 -9.46 2.34 -7.91
N VAL A 99 -9.15 3.63 -7.98
CA VAL A 99 -9.12 4.53 -6.82
C VAL A 99 -9.96 5.74 -7.15
N ASP A 100 -11.08 5.90 -6.44
CA ASP A 100 -12.03 6.99 -6.64
C ASP A 100 -11.35 8.37 -6.51
N ALA A 101 -11.94 9.39 -7.12
CA ALA A 101 -11.51 10.79 -6.99
C ALA A 101 -11.38 11.21 -5.51
N GLY A 102 -10.22 11.74 -5.12
CA GLY A 102 -9.95 12.10 -3.71
C GLY A 102 -9.99 10.92 -2.73
N GLY A 103 -10.03 9.69 -3.24
CA GLY A 103 -10.34 8.47 -2.50
C GLY A 103 -9.11 7.64 -2.12
N PHE A 104 -9.40 6.55 -1.41
CA PHE A 104 -8.42 5.55 -1.00
C PHE A 104 -8.86 4.17 -1.49
N ALA A 105 -7.89 3.30 -1.73
CA ALA A 105 -8.12 1.89 -2.00
C ALA A 105 -7.04 1.05 -1.34
N GLU A 106 -7.31 -0.24 -1.17
CA GLU A 106 -6.33 -1.20 -0.70
C GLU A 106 -6.39 -2.49 -1.53
N VAL A 107 -5.28 -3.22 -1.51
CA VAL A 107 -5.20 -4.60 -2.02
C VAL A 107 -4.52 -5.45 -0.97
N LEU A 108 -5.25 -6.45 -0.48
CA LEU A 108 -4.72 -7.52 0.36
C LEU A 108 -4.01 -8.53 -0.54
N LEU A 109 -2.69 -8.40 -0.70
CA LEU A 109 -1.91 -9.29 -1.57
C LEU A 109 -1.94 -10.74 -1.09
N HIS A 110 -2.05 -10.94 0.22
CA HIS A 110 -2.17 -12.26 0.85
C HIS A 110 -3.48 -12.98 0.52
N ASP A 111 -4.51 -12.27 0.06
CA ASP A 111 -5.77 -12.85 -0.41
C ASP A 111 -5.85 -12.87 -1.96
N HIS A 112 -4.84 -12.35 -2.65
CA HIS A 112 -4.91 -12.10 -4.08
C HIS A 112 -4.59 -13.37 -4.91
N PRO A 113 -5.38 -13.69 -5.97
CA PRO A 113 -5.13 -14.85 -6.82
C PRO A 113 -3.73 -14.91 -7.44
N SER A 114 -3.12 -13.77 -7.75
CA SER A 114 -1.74 -13.70 -8.28
C SER A 114 -0.69 -14.25 -7.31
N ILE A 115 -1.00 -14.37 -6.02
CA ILE A 115 -0.17 -15.02 -5.01
C ILE A 115 -0.66 -16.45 -4.75
N LEU A 116 -1.96 -16.62 -4.52
CA LEU A 116 -2.54 -17.89 -4.06
C LEU A 116 -2.52 -19.01 -5.13
N ASN A 117 -2.63 -18.65 -6.41
CA ASN A 117 -2.67 -19.62 -7.51
C ASN A 117 -1.28 -20.01 -8.04
N ARG A 118 -0.20 -19.52 -7.44
CA ARG A 118 1.17 -19.84 -7.87
C ARG A 118 1.53 -21.28 -7.54
N ASP A 119 2.35 -21.90 -8.37
CA ASP A 119 2.87 -23.25 -8.14
C ASP A 119 3.93 -23.27 -7.01
N THR A 120 4.62 -22.14 -6.79
CA THR A 120 5.63 -21.98 -5.76
C THR A 120 5.02 -21.66 -4.41
N GLN A 121 5.46 -22.38 -3.37
CA GLN A 121 5.05 -22.11 -1.99
C GLN A 121 5.58 -20.75 -1.51
N LEU A 122 6.89 -20.53 -1.67
CA LEU A 122 7.57 -19.32 -1.26
C LEU A 122 7.59 -18.33 -2.43
N ASN A 123 6.93 -17.19 -2.26
CA ASN A 123 6.82 -16.18 -3.30
C ASN A 123 7.60 -14.95 -2.86
N PHE A 124 8.79 -14.78 -3.43
CA PHE A 124 9.59 -13.56 -3.34
C PHE A 124 9.36 -12.74 -4.60
N PHE A 125 9.00 -11.47 -4.43
CA PHE A 125 8.67 -10.60 -5.55
C PHE A 125 8.97 -9.13 -5.26
N SER A 126 9.05 -8.35 -6.33
CA SER A 126 9.01 -6.90 -6.28
C SER A 126 7.68 -6.40 -6.83
N ILE A 127 7.33 -5.16 -6.55
CA ILE A 127 6.07 -4.55 -6.97
C ILE A 127 6.39 -3.28 -7.74
N SER A 128 5.86 -3.17 -8.96
CA SER A 128 5.79 -1.93 -9.72
C SER A 128 4.34 -1.48 -9.77
N ALA A 129 4.06 -0.23 -9.40
CA ALA A 129 2.73 0.36 -9.49
C ALA A 129 2.80 1.63 -10.35
N SER A 130 1.89 1.78 -11.31
CA SER A 130 1.89 2.93 -12.22
C SER A 130 0.49 3.38 -12.62
N ALA A 131 0.34 4.67 -12.94
CA ALA A 131 -0.89 5.28 -13.44
C ALA A 131 -0.56 6.48 -14.33
N ASP A 132 -1.52 6.91 -15.16
CA ASP A 132 -1.35 8.07 -16.05
C ASP A 132 -1.31 9.41 -15.31
N VAL A 133 -1.77 9.45 -14.06
CA VAL A 133 -1.80 10.65 -13.20
C VAL A 133 -1.20 10.37 -11.82
N PRO A 134 -0.76 11.41 -11.07
CA PRO A 134 -0.09 11.22 -9.79
C PRO A 134 -0.98 10.56 -8.72
N PHE A 135 -0.44 9.58 -8.02
CA PHE A 135 -1.03 8.92 -6.86
C PHE A 135 0.01 8.67 -5.77
N VAL A 136 -0.45 8.25 -4.59
CA VAL A 136 0.40 7.83 -3.48
C VAL A 136 0.17 6.35 -3.24
N THR A 137 1.23 5.61 -2.93
CA THR A 137 1.11 4.21 -2.47
C THR A 137 2.11 3.86 -1.38
N SER A 138 1.69 2.94 -0.51
CA SER A 138 2.52 2.33 0.53
C SER A 138 2.28 0.84 0.60
N LEU A 139 3.27 0.11 1.11
CA LEU A 139 3.19 -1.30 1.40
C LEU A 139 3.30 -1.48 2.91
N VAL A 140 2.42 -2.31 3.47
CA VAL A 140 2.55 -2.85 4.82
C VAL A 140 2.80 -4.34 4.69
N HIS A 141 3.79 -4.83 5.43
CA HIS A 141 4.21 -6.23 5.44
C HIS A 141 4.27 -6.73 6.88
N TYR A 142 3.78 -7.94 7.10
CA TYR A 142 3.93 -8.71 8.33
C TYR A 142 4.34 -10.14 8.00
N ASP A 143 5.43 -10.57 8.62
CA ASP A 143 5.90 -11.95 8.69
C ASP A 143 5.89 -12.38 10.16
N LEU A 144 4.80 -13.01 10.57
CA LEU A 144 4.63 -13.47 11.95
C LEU A 144 5.43 -14.75 12.25
N PHE A 145 5.99 -15.40 11.22
CA PHE A 145 6.88 -16.53 11.43
C PHE A 145 8.23 -16.05 11.99
N LEU A 146 8.66 -14.86 11.57
CA LEU A 146 9.88 -14.19 12.08
C LEU A 146 9.60 -13.11 13.13
N ASP A 147 8.33 -12.91 13.51
CA ASP A 147 7.89 -11.87 14.45
C ASP A 147 8.32 -10.47 13.99
N GLY A 148 8.02 -10.17 12.72
CA GLY A 148 8.42 -8.93 12.07
C GLY A 148 7.29 -8.25 11.32
N GLY A 149 7.31 -6.91 11.33
CA GLY A 149 6.40 -6.09 10.56
C GLY A 149 7.02 -4.76 10.20
N TRP A 150 6.62 -4.20 9.06
CA TRP A 150 7.02 -2.86 8.64
C TRP A 150 6.00 -2.25 7.68
N GLY A 151 6.05 -0.92 7.54
CA GLY A 151 5.30 -0.18 6.53
C GLY A 151 6.13 0.93 5.93
N ASN A 152 6.09 1.10 4.61
CA ASN A 152 6.84 2.13 3.90
C ASN A 152 6.09 2.66 2.66
N SER A 153 6.46 3.86 2.22
CA SER A 153 6.09 4.34 0.88
C SER A 153 7.02 3.72 -0.16
N GLY A 154 6.52 3.57 -1.39
CA GLY A 154 7.35 3.08 -2.49
C GLY A 154 8.48 4.06 -2.85
N SER A 155 9.49 3.55 -3.56
CA SER A 155 10.45 4.42 -4.24
C SER A 155 9.80 4.99 -5.49
N SER A 156 9.82 6.32 -5.66
CA SER A 156 9.17 6.94 -6.83
C SER A 156 9.93 6.64 -8.12
N ILE A 157 9.21 6.18 -9.14
CA ILE A 157 9.71 6.13 -10.52
C ILE A 157 9.20 7.39 -11.22
N GLY A 158 10.09 8.37 -11.42
CA GLY A 158 9.77 9.63 -12.11
C GLY A 158 9.66 10.83 -11.17
N LEU A 159 8.95 11.87 -11.64
CA LEU A 159 8.82 13.13 -10.92
C LEU A 159 7.73 13.06 -9.84
N LEU A 160 8.04 13.63 -8.68
CA LEU A 160 7.09 13.83 -7.60
C LEU A 160 6.46 15.23 -7.68
N ASN A 161 5.17 15.29 -7.40
CA ASN A 161 4.38 16.51 -7.35
C ASN A 161 3.86 16.71 -5.92
N PRO A 162 3.95 17.91 -5.34
CA PRO A 162 3.31 18.19 -4.07
C PRO A 162 1.81 17.89 -4.16
N ILE A 163 1.26 17.17 -3.18
CA ILE A 163 -0.18 16.85 -3.16
C ILE A 163 -1.00 18.15 -3.19
N SER A 164 -0.54 19.20 -2.51
CA SER A 164 -1.20 20.51 -2.45
C SER A 164 -1.31 21.26 -3.78
N THR A 165 -0.67 20.78 -4.86
CA THR A 165 -0.75 21.39 -6.19
C THR A 165 -1.54 20.55 -7.20
N ILE A 166 -2.03 19.37 -6.80
CA ILE A 166 -2.80 18.44 -7.65
C ILE A 166 -4.31 18.59 -7.43
N ILE A 167 -4.69 18.90 -6.18
CA ILE A 167 -6.08 19.08 -5.71
C ILE A 167 -6.78 20.26 -6.39
#